data_AF-A0A847B0S1-F1
#
_entry.id   AF-A0A847B0S1-F1
#
_cell.length_a   1.000
_cell.length_b   1.000
_cell.length_c   1.000
_cell.angle_alpha   90.00
_cell.angle_beta   90.00
_cell.angle_gamma   90.00
#
_symmetry.space_group_name_H-M   'P 1'
#
loop_
_entity.id
_entity.type
_entity.pdbx_description
1 polymer ?
#
loop_
_entity_poly.entity_id
_entity_poly.type
_entity_poly.pdbx_seq_one_letter_code
_entity_poly.pdbx_strand_id
1 'polypeptide(L)'
;MEAQEIDAEIYNESGENTSLKAGQGVFSRTDGTMIASQGVVIVYGAKEIHTSDVEWIPEENVFVTDSEVRIVTPEGEVRGTGMRASKDLEDISLLSRISGSFSEN
;
A
#
# COMPACT_ATOMS: atom_id res chain seq x y z
N MET A 1 13.32 19.06 -0.01
CA MET A 1 12.26 18.27 0.65
C MET A 1 12.96 17.41 1.68
N GLU A 2 12.61 17.53 2.95
CA GLU A 2 13.22 16.71 4.01
C GLU A 2 12.45 15.39 4.11
N ALA A 3 13.16 14.28 3.91
CA ALA A 3 12.60 12.95 4.11
C ALA A 3 12.41 12.71 5.61
N GLN A 4 11.20 12.29 5.99
CA GLN A 4 10.84 11.95 7.36
C GLN A 4 10.27 10.54 7.41
N GLU A 5 10.41 9.87 8.55
CA GLU A 5 9.68 8.63 8.81
C GLU A 5 8.17 8.89 8.68
N ILE A 6 7.47 7.95 8.06
CA ILE A 6 6.02 8.02 7.86
C ILE A 6 5.35 7.02 8.79
N ASP A 7 4.39 7.51 9.56
CA ASP A 7 3.35 6.73 10.21
C ASP A 7 2.02 7.48 9.94
N ALA A 8 1.31 7.05 8.91
CA ALA A 8 0.11 7.71 8.41
C ALA A 8 -1.12 6.80 8.57
N GLU A 9 -2.26 7.43 8.86
CA GLU A 9 -3.56 6.76 8.93
C GLU A 9 -4.49 7.36 7.87
N ILE A 10 -5.03 6.50 7.01
CA ILE A 10 -5.93 6.87 5.93
C ILE A 10 -7.30 6.27 6.25
N TYR A 11 -8.33 7.11 6.38
CA TYR A 11 -9.66 6.69 6.81
C TYR A 11 -10.61 6.53 5.62
N ASN A 12 -11.39 5.46 5.60
CA ASN A 12 -12.49 5.27 4.65
C ASN A 12 -13.78 5.97 5.13
N GLU A 13 -14.86 5.93 4.34
CA GLU A 13 -16.13 6.57 4.72
C GLU A 13 -16.79 5.93 5.97
N SER A 14 -16.47 4.67 6.26
CA SER A 14 -16.94 3.94 7.45
C SER A 14 -16.14 4.29 8.72
N GLY A 15 -15.05 5.06 8.59
CA GLY A 15 -14.14 5.39 9.68
C GLY A 15 -13.11 4.31 10.01
N GLU A 16 -13.00 3.26 9.19
CA GLU A 16 -11.94 2.27 9.29
C GLU A 16 -10.65 2.86 8.70
N ASN A 17 -9.50 2.50 9.29
CA ASN A 17 -8.23 3.07 8.90
C ASN A 17 -7.31 2.04 8.25
N THR A 18 -6.58 2.53 7.26
CA THR A 18 -5.40 1.88 6.69
C THR A 18 -4.16 2.58 7.21
N SER A 19 -3.26 1.82 7.82
CA SER A 19 -1.97 2.33 8.30
C SER A 19 -0.93 2.22 7.19
N LEU A 20 -0.16 3.28 6.96
CA LEU A 20 1.00 3.29 6.08
C LEU A 20 2.24 3.66 6.90
N LYS A 21 3.24 2.78 6.90
CA LYS A 21 4.52 3.01 7.58
C LYS A 21 5.68 2.91 6.60
N ALA A 22 6.66 3.80 6.72
CA ALA A 22 7.86 3.79 5.88
C ALA A 22 9.01 4.55 6.53
N GLY A 23 10.26 4.18 6.21
CA GLY A 23 11.44 4.88 6.71
C GLY A 23 11.60 6.30 6.16
N GLN A 24 11.02 6.57 4.99
CA GLN A 24 11.01 7.90 4.38
C GLN A 24 9.70 8.18 3.68
N GLY A 25 9.27 9.44 3.71
CA GLY A 25 8.26 9.93 2.79
C GLY A 25 8.33 11.42 2.51
N VAL A 26 7.66 11.77 1.42
CA VAL A 26 7.53 13.12 0.90
C VAL A 26 6.06 13.37 0.63
N PHE A 27 5.55 14.48 1.17
CA PHE A 27 4.18 14.92 0.97
C PHE A 27 4.13 16.13 0.03
N SER A 28 3.37 16.01 -1.05
CA SER A 28 3.08 17.11 -1.96
C SER A 28 1.94 17.96 -1.43
N ARG A 29 2.18 19.26 -1.24
CA ARG A 29 1.15 20.21 -0.80
C ARG A 29 0.19 20.61 -1.92
N THR A 30 0.50 20.27 -3.16
CA THR A 30 -0.28 20.70 -4.34
C THR A 30 -1.53 19.84 -4.51
N ASP A 31 -1.35 18.53 -4.42
CA ASP A 31 -2.34 17.50 -4.73
C ASP A 31 -2.57 16.54 -3.55
N GLY A 32 -1.79 16.67 -2.47
CA GLY A 32 -1.87 15.79 -1.30
C GLY A 32 -1.24 14.42 -1.50
N THR A 33 -0.59 14.20 -2.65
CA THR A 33 0.10 12.95 -2.96
C THR A 33 1.22 12.71 -1.96
N MET A 34 1.32 11.48 -1.48
CA MET A 34 2.37 11.05 -0.56
C MET A 34 3.18 9.94 -1.19
N ILE A 35 4.48 10.16 -1.32
CA ILE A 35 5.44 9.15 -1.78
C ILE A 35 6.15 8.62 -0.54
N ALA A 36 6.00 7.34 -0.26
CA ALA A 36 6.65 6.64 0.84
C ALA A 36 7.68 5.63 0.29
N SER A 37 8.80 5.46 0.98
CA SER A 37 9.90 4.60 0.55
C SER A 37 10.72 4.10 1.74
N GLN A 38 11.64 3.16 1.47
CA GLN A 38 12.48 2.49 2.46
C GLN A 38 11.69 1.61 3.43
N GLY A 39 11.21 0.48 2.93
CA GLY A 39 10.52 -0.54 3.72
C GLY A 39 9.10 -0.09 4.04
N VAL A 40 8.26 -0.03 3.02
CA VAL A 40 6.87 0.37 3.14
C VAL A 40 6.04 -0.82 3.60
N VAL A 41 5.20 -0.58 4.61
CA VAL A 41 4.19 -1.52 5.08
C VAL A 41 2.83 -0.82 5.11
N ILE A 42 1.85 -1.42 4.43
CA ILE A 42 0.45 -0.96 4.40
C ILE A 42 -0.40 -2.01 5.09
N VAL A 43 -1.23 -1.61 6.06
CA VAL A 43 -2.05 -2.53 6.86
C VAL A 43 -3.49 -2.09 6.88
N TYR A 44 -4.40 -3.01 6.54
CA TYR A 44 -5.85 -2.85 6.71
C TYR A 44 -6.46 -4.15 7.24
N GLY A 45 -7.07 -4.09 8.42
CA GLY A 45 -7.56 -5.28 9.12
C GLY A 45 -6.42 -6.30 9.36
N ALA A 46 -6.55 -7.48 8.75
CA ALA A 46 -5.55 -8.55 8.81
C ALA A 46 -4.72 -8.69 7.52
N LYS A 47 -4.89 -7.78 6.55
CA LYS A 47 -4.13 -7.74 5.30
C LYS A 47 -2.93 -6.81 5.46
N GLU A 48 -1.78 -7.26 4.97
CA GLU A 48 -0.55 -6.47 4.94
C GLU A 48 0.04 -6.45 3.52
N ILE A 49 0.57 -5.30 3.11
CA ILE A 49 1.31 -5.13 1.86
C ILE A 49 2.69 -4.60 2.18
N HIS A 50 3.70 -5.30 1.68
CA HIS A 50 5.11 -4.98 1.84
C HIS A 50 5.69 -4.62 0.47
N THR A 51 6.35 -3.46 0.37
CA THR A 51 7.01 -2.96 -0.86
C THR A 51 8.19 -2.05 -0.52
N SER A 52 9.06 -1.75 -1.47
CA SER A 52 10.16 -0.79 -1.29
C SER A 52 9.69 0.66 -1.26
N ASP A 53 8.62 0.95 -1.98
CA ASP A 53 8.05 2.27 -2.20
C ASP A 53 6.57 2.18 -2.59
N VAL A 54 5.83 3.26 -2.34
CA VAL A 54 4.46 3.43 -2.77
C VAL A 54 4.10 4.90 -2.89
N GLU A 55 3.23 5.22 -3.82
CA GLU A 55 2.56 6.50 -3.95
C GLU A 55 1.10 6.35 -3.49
N TRP A 56 0.70 7.17 -2.54
CA TRP A 56 -0.70 7.37 -2.18
C TRP A 56 -1.26 8.57 -2.94
N ILE A 57 -2.26 8.31 -3.79
CA ILE A 57 -2.93 9.31 -4.63
C ILE A 57 -4.32 9.56 -4.03
N PRO A 58 -4.50 10.62 -3.22
CA PRO A 58 -5.73 10.84 -2.47
C PRO A 58 -6.95 11.14 -3.35
N GLU A 59 -6.76 11.80 -4.50
CA GLU A 59 -7.85 12.08 -5.44
C GLU A 59 -8.47 10.79 -6.00
N GLU A 60 -7.62 9.79 -6.28
CA GLU A 60 -8.04 8.49 -6.81
C GLU A 60 -8.35 7.46 -5.71
N ASN A 61 -8.04 7.76 -4.44
CA ASN A 61 -8.14 6.84 -3.31
C ASN A 61 -7.36 5.52 -3.51
N VAL A 62 -6.16 5.59 -4.08
CA VAL A 62 -5.34 4.41 -4.38
C VAL A 62 -3.90 4.52 -3.92
N PHE A 63 -3.33 3.36 -3.62
CA PHE A 63 -1.90 3.12 -3.53
C PHE A 63 -1.37 2.58 -4.85
N VAL A 64 -0.25 3.10 -5.34
CA VAL A 64 0.39 2.67 -6.58
C VAL A 64 1.89 2.47 -6.37
N THR A 65 2.45 1.43 -6.97
CA THR A 65 3.90 1.23 -7.08
C THR A 65 4.21 0.43 -8.34
N ASP A 66 5.40 0.53 -8.89
CA ASP A 66 5.94 -0.35 -9.94
C ASP A 66 6.90 -1.42 -9.38
N SER A 67 7.22 -1.35 -8.09
CA SER A 67 8.16 -2.23 -7.38
C SER A 67 7.62 -3.63 -7.07
N GLU A 68 8.48 -4.49 -6.53
CA GLU A 68 8.08 -5.80 -6.00
C GLU A 68 7.16 -5.62 -4.79
N VAL A 69 6.07 -6.37 -4.80
CA VAL A 69 5.04 -6.32 -3.78
C VAL A 69 4.80 -7.72 -3.22
N ARG A 70 4.73 -7.79 -1.89
CA ARG A 70 4.32 -8.98 -1.13
C ARG A 70 3.05 -8.66 -0.35
N ILE A 71 1.98 -9.35 -0.70
CA ILE A 71 0.67 -9.24 -0.06
C ILE A 71 0.50 -10.44 0.86
N VAL A 72 0.24 -10.19 2.14
CA VAL A 72 0.01 -11.19 3.17
C VAL A 72 -1.42 -11.06 3.67
N THR A 73 -2.15 -12.17 3.68
CA THR A 73 -3.49 -12.28 4.24
C THR A 73 -3.56 -13.47 5.19
N PRO A 74 -4.62 -13.63 6.01
CA PRO A 74 -4.80 -14.83 6.82
C PRO A 74 -4.85 -16.14 6.00
N GLU A 75 -5.22 -16.05 4.72
CA GLU A 75 -5.40 -17.19 3.81
C GLU A 75 -4.11 -17.57 3.07
N GLY A 76 -3.11 -16.68 3.04
CA GLY A 76 -1.86 -16.95 2.37
C GLY A 76 -1.07 -15.71 1.96
N GLU A 77 -0.17 -15.92 1.01
CA GLU A 77 0.73 -14.88 0.52
C GLU A 77 0.75 -14.88 -1.01
N VAL A 78 0.76 -13.67 -1.58
CA VAL A 78 0.95 -13.43 -3.01
C VAL A 78 2.11 -12.46 -3.22
N ARG A 79 2.92 -12.73 -4.24
CA ARG A 79 4.00 -11.85 -4.69
C ARG A 79 3.84 -11.48 -6.15
N GLY A 80 4.19 -10.24 -6.46
CA GLY A 80 4.20 -9.72 -7.81
C GLY A 80 5.03 -8.46 -7.94
N THR A 81 4.91 -7.80 -9.08
CA THR A 81 5.52 -6.49 -9.35
C THR A 81 4.48 -5.57 -9.90
N GLY A 82 4.56 -4.30 -9.52
CA GLY A 82 3.60 -3.29 -9.87
C GLY A 82 2.26 -3.56 -9.20
N MET A 83 1.74 -2.59 -8.47
CA MET A 83 0.49 -2.71 -7.75
C MET A 83 -0.33 -1.45 -7.91
N ARG A 84 -1.64 -1.64 -8.03
CA ARG A 84 -2.65 -0.63 -7.74
C ARG A 84 -3.63 -1.21 -6.73
N ALA A 85 -3.78 -0.57 -5.59
CA ALA A 85 -4.68 -1.01 -4.52
C ALA A 85 -5.61 0.12 -4.09
N SER A 86 -6.86 -0.19 -3.77
CA SER A 86 -7.78 0.75 -3.11
C SER A 86 -7.30 1.10 -1.70
N LYS A 87 -7.77 2.23 -1.15
CA LYS A 87 -7.39 2.70 0.20
C LYS A 87 -7.65 1.70 1.31
N ASP A 88 -8.64 0.82 1.15
CA ASP A 88 -9.08 -0.22 2.09
C ASP A 88 -8.57 -1.62 1.71
N LEU A 89 -7.69 -1.73 0.70
CA LEU A 89 -7.10 -3.01 0.28
C LEU A 89 -8.14 -4.10 -0.07
N GLU A 90 -9.35 -3.71 -0.47
CA GLU A 90 -10.39 -4.63 -0.97
C GLU A 90 -10.18 -4.92 -2.46
N ASP A 91 -9.73 -3.93 -3.23
CA ASP A 91 -9.38 -4.09 -4.63
C ASP A 91 -7.87 -3.98 -4.81
N ILE A 92 -7.20 -5.09 -5.13
CA ILE A 92 -5.76 -5.12 -5.40
C ILE A 92 -5.49 -5.73 -6.77
N SER A 93 -4.80 -4.98 -7.62
CA SER A 93 -4.35 -5.43 -8.93
C SER A 93 -2.84 -5.41 -9.00
N LEU A 94 -2.24 -6.50 -9.49
CA LEU A 94 -0.80 -6.59 -9.78
C LEU A 94 -0.56 -6.51 -11.28
N LEU A 95 0.46 -5.78 -11.72
CA LEU A 95 0.85 -5.74 -13.14
C LEU A 95 1.40 -7.10 -13.60
N SER A 96 2.17 -7.76 -12.73
CA SER A 96 2.66 -9.11 -12.97
C SER A 96 2.68 -9.91 -11.67
N ARG A 97 2.16 -11.14 -11.71
CA ARG A 97 2.20 -12.08 -10.59
C ARG A 97 3.42 -12.99 -10.74
N ILE A 98 4.23 -13.07 -9.70
CA ILE A 98 5.41 -13.94 -9.66
C ILE A 98 5.05 -15.29 -9.03
N SER A 99 4.35 -15.28 -7.90
CA SER A 99 4.03 -16.49 -7.13
C SER A 99 2.91 -16.26 -6.11
N GLY A 100 2.33 -17.34 -5.59
CA GLY A 100 1.44 -17.30 -4.43
C GLY A 100 0.19 -18.15 -4.61
N SER A 101 -0.53 -18.38 -3.51
CA SER A 101 -1.81 -19.09 -3.49
C SER A 101 -2.73 -18.40 -2.48
N PHE A 102 -3.92 -17.99 -2.92
CA PHE A 102 -5.04 -17.78 -2.00
C PHE A 102 -5.67 -19.15 -1.78
N SER A 103 -5.96 -19.53 -0.52
CA SER A 103 -6.79 -20.70 -0.31
C SER A 103 -8.20 -20.35 -0.78
N GLU A 104 -8.64 -20.92 -1.90
CA GLU A 104 -10.06 -20.89 -2.26
C GLU A 104 -10.81 -21.67 -1.18
N ASN A 105 -11.52 -20.96 -0.29
CA ASN A 105 -12.53 -21.53 0.59
C ASN A 105 -13.92 -21.33 -0.04
#